data_AF-A0A800IHD3-F1
#
_entry.id   AF-A0A800IHD3-F1
#
_cell.length_a   1.000
_cell.length_b   1.000
_cell.length_c   1.000
_cell.angle_alpha   90.00
_cell.angle_beta   90.00
_cell.angle_gamma   90.00
#
_symmetry.space_group_name_H-M   'P 1'
#
loop_
_entity.id
_entity.type
_entity.pdbx_description
1 polymer ?
#
loop_
_entity_poly.entity_id
_entity_poly.type
_entity_poly.pdbx_seq_one_letter_code
_entity_poly.pdbx_strand_id
1 'polypeptide(L)' 'MLISLKDQGHCIVFSSHVMQEVMMLCDQVVLIHEGVTVAHNSPQALCQLTNADNLEDAFIALIGGDQ' A
#
# COMPACT_ATOMS: atom_id res chain seq x y z
N MET A 1 -9.10 10.36 13.79
CA MET A 1 -10.48 9.91 13.49
C MET A 1 -10.49 8.49 12.94
N LEU A 2 -9.80 8.19 11.82
CA LEU A 2 -9.77 6.84 11.22
C LEU A 2 -9.19 5.76 12.14
N ILE A 3 -8.06 6.05 12.80
CA ILE A 3 -7.42 5.12 13.75
C ILE A 3 -8.38 4.73 14.88
N SER A 4 -9.11 5.70 15.45
CA SER A 4 -10.08 5.41 16.51
C SER A 4 -11.23 4.50 16.06
N LEU A 5 -11.69 4.62 14.81
CA LEU A 5 -12.71 3.74 14.25
C LEU A 5 -12.15 2.32 14.03
N LYS A 6 -10.91 2.21 13.55
CA LYS A 6 -10.20 0.94 13.47
C LYS A 6 -10.07 0.29 14.86
N ASP A 7 -9.68 1.06 15.87
CA ASP A 7 -9.55 0.59 17.26
C ASP A 7 -10.89 0.11 17.86
N GLN A 8 -12.01 0.61 17.34
CA GLN A 8 -13.36 0.15 17.68
C GLN A 8 -13.79 -1.12 16.90
N GLY A 9 -12.92 -1.66 16.05
CA GLY A 9 -13.16 -2.88 15.26
C GLY A 9 -13.86 -2.64 13.92
N HIS A 10 -13.94 -1.39 13.43
CA HIS A 10 -14.52 -1.11 12.13
C HIS A 10 -13.55 -1.46 10.99
N CYS A 11 -14.08 -2.10 9.94
CA CYS A 11 -13.38 -2.23 8.66
C CYS A 11 -13.49 -0.91 7.88
N ILE A 12 -12.35 -0.38 7.44
CA ILE A 12 -12.25 0.89 6.74
C ILE A 12 -11.57 0.65 5.40
N VAL A 13 -12.24 1.03 4.31
CA VAL A 13 -11.62 1.09 2.99
C VAL A 13 -11.11 2.51 2.77
N PHE A 14 -9.80 2.64 2.64
CA PHE A 14 -9.12 3.91 2.39
C PHE A 14 -8.38 3.81 1.05
N SER A 15 -8.59 4.81 0.18
CA SER A 15 -7.93 4.90 -1.12
C SER A 15 -7.23 6.25 -1.21
N SER A 16 -5.92 6.24 -1.41
CA SER A 16 -5.10 7.43 -1.59
C SER A 16 -3.99 7.13 -2.59
N HIS A 17 -3.54 8.15 -3.30
CA HIS A 17 -2.31 8.10 -4.11
C HIS A 17 -1.10 8.64 -3.32
N VAL A 18 -1.31 9.15 -2.10
CA VAL A 18 -0.26 9.67 -1.22
C VAL A 18 0.31 8.52 -0.41
N MET A 19 1.46 7.99 -0.84
CA MET A 19 2.04 6.77 -0.29
C MET A 19 2.42 6.89 1.19
N GLN A 20 2.81 8.08 1.67
CA GLN A 20 3.09 8.29 3.10
C GLN A 20 1.83 8.12 3.97
N GLU A 21 0.65 8.54 3.51
CA GLU A 21 -0.61 8.34 4.25
C GLU A 21 -0.95 6.86 4.34
N VAL A 22 -0.79 6.13 3.24
CA VAL A 22 -1.01 4.67 3.19
C VAL A 22 -0.08 3.95 4.16
N MET A 23 1.22 4.30 4.17
CA MET A 23 2.20 3.76 5.11
C MET A 23 1.82 4.00 6.58
N MET A 24 1.21 5.15 6.89
CA MET A 24 0.84 5.51 8.27
C MET A 24 -0.50 4.92 8.72
N LEU A 25 -1.47 4.75 7.81
CA LEU A 25 -2.86 4.47 8.15
C LEU A 25 -3.26 3.01 7.91
N CYS A 26 -2.67 2.34 6.93
CA CYS A 26 -3.14 1.05 6.44
C CYS A 26 -2.35 -0.13 7.01
N ASP A 27 -3.06 -1.18 7.42
CA ASP A 27 -2.46 -2.47 7.80
C ASP A 27 -2.14 -3.34 6.58
N GLN A 28 -2.98 -3.21 5.54
CA GLN A 28 -2.91 -3.91 4.27
C GLN A 28 -3.22 -2.93 3.15
N VAL A 29 -2.60 -3.13 1.99
CA VAL A 29 -2.81 -2.31 0.80
C VAL A 29 -3.00 -3.21 -0.40
N VAL A 30 -3.84 -2.77 -1.33
CA VAL A 30 -3.93 -3.35 -2.67
C VAL A 30 -3.41 -2.30 -3.63
N LEU A 31 -2.34 -2.64 -4.35
CA LEU A 31 -1.82 -1.79 -5.42
C LEU A 31 -2.52 -2.14 -6.71
N ILE A 32 -3.05 -1.12 -7.40
CA ILE A 32 -3.78 -1.27 -8.65
C ILE A 32 -3.07 -0.44 -9.72
N HIS A 33 -2.78 -1.07 -10.86
CA HIS A 33 -2.24 -0.42 -12.05
C HIS A 33 -3.05 -0.89 -13.26
N GLU A 34 -3.44 0.02 -14.16
CA GLU A 34 -4.23 -0.30 -15.37
C GLU A 34 -5.49 -1.16 -15.13
N GLY A 35 -6.14 -0.98 -13.97
CA GLY A 35 -7.34 -1.74 -13.61
C GLY A 35 -7.07 -3.17 -13.12
N VAL A 36 -5.81 -3.59 -12.99
CA VAL A 36 -5.41 -4.88 -12.43
C VAL A 36 -4.72 -4.73 -11.07
N THR A 37 -4.93 -5.71 -10.20
CA THR A 37 -4.22 -5.78 -8.91
C THR A 37 -2.80 -6.30 -9.16
N VAL A 38 -1.80 -5.49 -8.83
CA VAL A 38 -0.38 -5.86 -9.03
C VAL A 38 0.24 -6.41 -7.75
N ALA A 39 -0.26 -6.01 -6.58
CA ALA A 39 0.19 -6.54 -5.30
C ALA A 39 -0.86 -6.36 -4.20
N HIS A 40 -0.81 -7.24 -3.20
CA HIS A 40 -1.63 -7.17 -2.00
C HIS A 40 -0.81 -7.68 -0.80
N ASN A 41 -0.44 -6.77 0.10
CA ASN A 41 0.24 -7.10 1.36
C ASN A 41 0.24 -5.90 2.32
N SER A 42 0.92 -5.99 3.47
CA SER A 42 1.22 -4.80 4.27
C SER A 42 2.16 -3.85 3.52
N PRO A 43 2.06 -2.52 3.74
CA PRO A 43 2.97 -1.55 3.13
C PRO A 43 4.46 -1.92 3.35
N GLN A 44 4.81 -2.33 4.56
CA GLN A 44 6.17 -2.69 4.94
C GLN A 44 6.64 -3.98 4.24
N ALA A 45 5.76 -4.98 4.10
CA ALA A 45 6.10 -6.21 3.41
C ALA A 45 6.34 -5.98 1.91
N LEU A 46 5.62 -5.04 1.30
CA LEU A 46 5.85 -4.65 -0.10
C LEU A 46 7.23 -4.01 -0.28
N CYS A 47 7.60 -3.05 0.57
CA CYS A 47 8.94 -2.47 0.54
C CYS A 47 10.05 -3.52 0.71
N GLN A 48 9.84 -4.49 1.61
CA GLN A 48 10.79 -5.59 1.83
C GLN A 48 10.89 -6.51 0.60
N LEU A 49 9.75 -6.86 -0.02
CA LEU A 49 9.70 -7.72 -1.20
C LEU A 49 10.46 -7.11 -2.39
N THR A 50 10.39 -5.79 -2.53
CA THR A 50 11.02 -5.06 -3.65
C THR A 50 12.39 -4.51 -3.30
N ASN A 51 12.87 -4.70 -2.07
CA ASN A 51 14.09 -4.08 -1.54
C ASN A 51 14.12 -2.55 -1.75
N ALA A 52 12.99 -1.90 -1.49
CA ALA A 52 12.77 -0.47 -1.69
C ALA A 52 12.75 0.29 -0.37
N ASP A 53 13.21 1.55 -0.39
CA ASP A 53 13.26 2.41 0.79
C ASP A 53 11.87 2.96 1.19
N ASN A 54 10.94 3.01 0.23
CA ASN A 54 9.59 3.53 0.44
C ASN A 54 8.58 2.81 -0.48
N LEU A 55 7.29 3.06 -0.23
CA LEU A 55 6.20 2.39 -0.94
C LEU A 55 6.03 2.88 -2.39
N GLU A 56 6.48 4.09 -2.71
CA GLU A 56 6.47 4.60 -4.09
C GLU A 56 7.48 3.82 -4.95
N ASP A 57 8.72 3.68 -4.47
CA ASP A 57 9.74 2.87 -5.12
C ASP A 57 9.33 1.40 -5.21
N ALA A 58 8.69 0.86 -4.17
CA ALA A 58 8.13 -0.49 -4.19
C ALA A 58 7.06 -0.63 -5.28
N PHE A 59 6.16 0.35 -5.41
CA PHE A 59 5.15 0.36 -6.47
C PHE A 59 5.80 0.41 -7.86
N ILE A 60 6.79 1.28 -8.08
CA ILE A 60 7.54 1.37 -9.34
C ILE A 60 8.20 0.03 -9.67
N ALA A 61 8.85 -0.63 -8.70
CA ALA A 61 9.47 -1.94 -8.90
C ALA A 61 8.46 -3.04 -9.25
N LEU A 62 7.23 -2.95 -8.70
CA LEU A 62 6.16 -3.92 -8.96
C LEU A 62 5.48 -3.74 -10.33
N ILE A 63 5.41 -2.51 -10.85
CA ILE A 63 4.85 -2.23 -12.18
C ILE A 63 5.91 -2.26 -13.29
N GLY A 64 7.17 -2.00 -12.95
CA GLY A 64 8.29 -1.78 -13.87
C GLY A 64 9.21 -2.99 -14.08
N GLY A 65 8.67 -4.21 -13.94
CA GLY A 65 9.40 -5.44 -14.23
C GLY A 65 9.78 -5.64 -15.71
N ASP A 66 9.35 -4.77 -16.61
CA ASP A 66 9.71 -4.78 -18.03
C ASP A 66 9.92 -3.36 -18.57
N GLN A 67 11.18 -2.88 -18.56
CA GLN A 67 11.78 -2.07 -19.62
C GLN A 67 13.26 -2.42 -19.79
#